data_AF-W1DQX9-F1
#
_entry.id   AF-W1DQX9-F1
#
_cell.length_a   1.000
_cell.length_b   1.000
_cell.length_c   1.000
_cell.angle_alpha   90.00
_cell.angle_beta   90.00
_cell.angle_gamma   90.00
#
_symmetry.space_group_name_H-M   'P 1'
#
loop_
_entity.id
_entity.type
_entity.pdbx_description
1 polymer ?
#
loop_
_entity_poly.entity_id
_entity_poly.type
_entity_poly.pdbx_seq_one_letter_code
_entity_poly.pdbx_strand_id
1 'polypeptide(L)'
;MLFFFIFNAVRLAMKWYGLQLGFRKGVNIVSDMGGNLLQKLTEGASILGLFVMGVLVTKWTTINVPLVVSQTPGADGATVTMTVQNILDQLCPGLLALGLTLLMVRLLNKKVNPVWLIFALFGLGIIGNALGFLS
;
A
#
# COMPACT_ATOMS: atom_id res chain seq x y z
N MET A 1 12.39 -10.18 -16.84
CA MET A 1 13.87 -10.21 -16.94
C MET A 1 14.54 -9.39 -15.84
N LEU A 2 14.24 -8.08 -15.69
CA LEU A 2 14.91 -7.21 -14.70
C LEU A 2 14.82 -7.70 -13.24
N PHE A 3 13.63 -8.10 -12.77
CA PHE A 3 13.41 -8.63 -11.42
C PHE A 3 14.30 -9.85 -11.13
N PHE A 4 14.40 -10.77 -12.10
CA PHE A 4 15.16 -12.01 -11.95
C PHE A 4 16.65 -11.73 -11.74
N PHE A 5 17.25 -10.87 -12.57
CA PHE A 5 18.67 -10.55 -12.47
C PHE A 5 19.01 -9.75 -11.22
N ILE A 6 18.25 -8.69 -10.90
CA ILE A 6 18.53 -7.84 -9.75
C ILE A 6 18.32 -8.60 -8.44
N PHE A 7 17.21 -9.32 -8.30
CA PHE A 7 16.93 -10.07 -7.08
C PHE A 7 17.94 -11.20 -6.86
N ASN A 8 18.34 -11.90 -7.93
CA ASN A 8 19.34 -12.96 -7.83
C ASN A 8 20.72 -12.39 -7.48
N ALA A 9 21.14 -11.29 -8.12
CA ALA A 9 22.41 -10.63 -7.83
C ALA A 9 22.49 -10.12 -6.38
N VAL A 10 21.45 -9.42 -5.89
CA VAL A 10 21.40 -8.94 -4.50
C VAL A 10 21.41 -10.12 -3.52
N ARG A 11 20.65 -11.19 -3.81
CA ARG A 11 20.64 -12.40 -2.99
C ARG A 11 22.02 -13.06 -2.94
N LEU A 12 22.73 -13.16 -4.06
CA LEU A 12 24.06 -13.77 -4.12
C LEU A 12 25.09 -12.92 -3.37
N ALA A 13 25.04 -11.60 -3.56
CA ALA A 13 25.88 -10.65 -2.83
C ALA A 13 25.64 -10.75 -1.32
N MET A 14 24.38 -10.73 -0.87
CA MET A 14 24.03 -10.86 0.55
C MET A 14 24.57 -12.18 1.14
N LYS A 15 24.47 -13.29 0.40
CA LYS A 15 25.03 -14.58 0.82
C LYS A 15 26.55 -14.54 0.91
N TRP A 16 27.24 -14.01 -0.10
CA TRP A 16 28.70 -14.03 -0.15
C TRP A 16 29.33 -13.07 0.86
N TYR A 17 28.81 -11.83 0.96
CA TYR A 17 29.22 -10.89 2.00
C TYR A 17 28.86 -11.38 3.40
N GLY A 18 27.66 -11.96 3.59
CA GLY A 18 27.25 -12.55 4.87
C GLY A 18 28.17 -13.68 5.32
N LEU A 19 28.55 -14.59 4.41
CA LEU A 19 29.53 -15.65 4.67
C LEU A 19 30.90 -15.08 5.02
N GLN A 20 31.45 -14.18 4.19
CA GLN A 20 32.78 -13.62 4.40
C GLN A 20 32.87 -12.79 5.70
N LEU A 21 31.81 -12.05 6.05
CA LEU A 21 31.73 -11.29 7.29
C LEU A 21 31.62 -12.21 8.51
N GLY A 22 30.84 -13.29 8.40
CA GLY A 22 30.72 -14.33 9.42
C GLY A 22 32.05 -15.06 9.69
N PHE A 23 32.79 -15.43 8.65
CA PHE A 23 34.10 -16.07 8.78
C PHE A 23 35.17 -15.13 9.37
N ARG A 24 35.15 -13.84 9.02
CA ARG A 24 36.18 -12.88 9.49
C ARG A 24 35.94 -12.34 10.90
N LYS A 25 34.67 -12.21 11.34
CA LYS A 25 34.33 -11.56 12.62
C LYS A 25 33.88 -12.52 13.73
N GLY A 26 33.65 -13.81 13.45
CA GLY A 26 33.35 -14.83 14.47
C GLY A 26 32.19 -14.46 15.40
N VAL A 27 32.23 -14.87 16.67
CA VAL A 27 31.20 -14.55 17.70
C VAL A 27 31.10 -13.04 18.02
N ASN A 28 32.14 -12.26 17.75
CA ASN A 28 32.13 -10.81 18.00
C ASN A 28 31.17 -10.07 17.06
N ILE A 29 30.89 -10.63 15.87
CA ILE A 29 29.92 -10.04 14.96
C ILE A 29 28.51 -10.03 15.53
N VAL A 30 28.15 -11.08 16.27
CA VAL A 30 26.82 -11.23 16.87
C VAL A 30 26.64 -10.21 17.99
N SER A 31 27.71 -9.89 18.72
CA SER A 31 27.72 -8.84 19.75
C SER A 31 27.62 -7.44 19.15
N ASP A 32 28.40 -7.12 18.11
CA ASP A 32 28.36 -5.79 17.45
C ASP A 32 27.06 -5.56 16.66
N MET A 33 26.53 -6.62 16.03
CA MET A 33 25.26 -6.58 15.31
C MET A 33 24.07 -6.54 16.27
N GLY A 34 24.11 -7.27 17.38
CA GLY A 34 23.01 -7.38 18.35
C GLY A 34 22.73 -6.11 19.16
N GLY A 35 23.63 -5.13 19.14
CA GLY A 35 23.42 -3.83 19.79
C GLY A 35 22.55 -2.88 18.95
N ASN A 36 23.18 -1.84 18.39
CA ASN A 36 22.48 -0.72 17.75
C ASN A 36 22.44 -0.83 16.21
N LEU A 37 23.34 -1.62 15.60
CA LEU A 37 23.49 -1.69 14.15
C LEU A 37 22.36 -2.48 13.48
N LEU A 38 21.97 -3.64 14.02
CA LEU A 38 20.81 -4.36 13.50
C LEU A 38 19.51 -3.59 13.70
N GLN A 39 19.36 -2.90 14.82
CA GLN A 39 18.16 -2.11 15.10
C GLN A 39 18.04 -0.95 14.10
N LYS A 40 19.10 -0.15 13.89
CA LYS A 40 19.11 0.93 12.89
C LYS A 40 18.94 0.43 11.46
N LEU A 41 19.55 -0.70 11.11
CA LEU A 41 19.37 -1.31 9.79
C LEU A 41 17.92 -1.78 9.59
N THR A 42 17.32 -2.40 10.61
CA THR A 42 15.93 -2.86 10.59
C THR A 42 14.95 -1.69 10.55
N GLU A 43 15.25 -0.61 11.29
CA GLU A 43 14.46 0.62 11.29
C GLU A 43 14.53 1.31 9.92
N GLY A 44 15.73 1.46 9.35
CA GLY A 44 15.91 1.99 7.99
C GLY A 44 15.19 1.14 6.94
N ALA A 45 15.29 -0.19 7.03
CA ALA A 45 14.57 -1.10 6.14
C ALA A 45 13.05 -0.98 6.30
N SER A 46 12.56 -0.79 7.53
CA SER A 46 11.12 -0.63 7.82
C SER A 46 10.57 0.69 7.29
N ILE A 47 11.32 1.79 7.44
CA ILE A 47 10.95 3.11 6.90
C ILE A 47 10.85 3.05 5.37
N LEU A 48 11.86 2.46 4.71
CA LEU A 48 11.86 2.27 3.26
C LEU A 48 10.68 1.39 2.82
N GLY A 49 10.42 0.30 3.54
CA GLY A 49 9.28 -0.58 3.28
C GLY A 49 7.94 0.14 3.39
N LEU A 50 7.74 0.90 4.47
CA LEU A 50 6.50 1.66 4.69
C LEU A 50 6.29 2.75 3.62
N PHE A 51 7.37 3.43 3.22
CA PHE A 51 7.32 4.44 2.16
C PHE A 51 6.89 3.84 0.81
N VAL A 52 7.53 2.73 0.41
CA VAL A 52 7.18 2.03 -0.83
C VAL A 52 5.73 1.54 -0.79
N MET A 53 5.28 0.99 0.33
CA MET A 53 3.87 0.58 0.49
C MET A 53 2.89 1.75 0.35
N GLY A 54 3.22 2.94 0.88
CA GLY A 54 2.37 4.13 0.73
C GLY A 54 2.19 4.59 -0.73
N VAL A 55 3.27 4.57 -1.51
CA VAL A 55 3.22 4.91 -2.95
C VAL A 55 2.52 3.81 -3.75
N LEU A 56 2.78 2.54 -3.43
CA LEU A 56 2.15 1.42 -4.12
C LEU A 56 0.63 1.44 -3.95
N VAL A 57 0.13 1.66 -2.72
CA VAL A 57 -1.31 1.71 -2.46
C VAL A 57 -1.99 2.82 -3.27
N THR A 58 -1.42 4.02 -3.29
CA THR A 58 -2.03 5.17 -4.00
C THR A 58 -1.93 5.05 -5.53
N LYS A 59 -0.91 4.35 -6.05
CA LYS A 59 -0.71 4.18 -7.50
C LYS A 59 -1.38 2.94 -8.09
N TRP A 60 -1.53 1.87 -7.31
CA TRP A 60 -2.07 0.59 -7.78
C TRP A 60 -3.52 0.33 -7.34
N THR A 61 -4.03 1.13 -6.40
CA THR A 61 -5.44 1.04 -5.98
C THR A 61 -6.23 2.17 -6.64
N THR A 62 -6.62 1.96 -7.89
CA THR A 62 -7.55 2.87 -8.57
C THR A 62 -8.96 2.52 -8.11
N ILE A 63 -9.50 3.32 -7.19
CA ILE A 63 -10.88 3.20 -6.76
C ILE A 63 -11.63 4.34 -7.41
N ASN A 64 -12.27 4.04 -8.54
CA ASN A 64 -13.11 4.96 -9.24
C ASN A 64 -14.54 4.81 -8.70
N VAL A 65 -15.02 5.86 -8.04
CA VAL A 65 -16.29 5.88 -7.34
C VAL A 65 -17.14 6.91 -8.09
N PRO A 66 -17.96 6.58 -9.09
CA PRO A 66 -18.83 7.56 -9.74
C PRO A 66 -20.03 7.93 -8.83
N LEU A 67 -19.76 8.36 -7.60
CA LEU A 67 -20.79 8.82 -6.68
C LEU A 67 -21.16 10.28 -6.99
N VAL A 68 -22.15 10.46 -7.86
CA VAL A 68 -22.91 11.71 -8.03
C VAL A 68 -23.89 11.88 -6.87
N VAL A 69 -23.59 12.73 -5.89
CA VAL A 69 -24.49 13.00 -4.74
C VAL A 69 -25.56 14.06 -5.04
N SER A 70 -25.50 14.78 -6.16
CA SER A 70 -26.55 15.75 -6.49
C SER A 70 -26.54 16.15 -7.96
N GLN A 71 -27.60 15.80 -8.69
CA GLN A 71 -28.06 16.56 -9.84
C GLN A 71 -29.10 17.56 -9.33
N THR A 72 -28.77 18.86 -9.32
CA THR A 72 -29.76 19.95 -9.18
C THR A 72 -29.42 21.02 -10.23
N PRO A 73 -30.40 21.51 -11.02
CA PRO A 73 -30.18 22.05 -12.36
C PRO A 73 -29.71 23.52 -12.34
N GLY A 74 -28.67 23.82 -13.14
CA GLY A 74 -28.30 25.17 -13.53
C GLY A 74 -28.82 25.46 -14.94
N ALA A 75 -29.41 26.64 -15.13
CA ALA A 75 -30.25 27.02 -16.27
C ALA A 75 -29.56 27.19 -17.64
N ASP A 76 -28.32 26.71 -17.85
CA ASP A 76 -27.50 26.99 -19.05
C ASP A 76 -26.73 25.77 -19.61
N GLY A 77 -27.29 24.56 -19.54
CA GLY A 77 -26.89 23.44 -20.40
C GLY A 77 -25.46 22.87 -20.28
N ALA A 78 -24.65 23.35 -19.33
CA ALA A 78 -23.32 22.81 -19.02
C ALA A 78 -23.33 22.22 -17.59
N THR A 79 -23.45 20.90 -17.49
CA THR A 79 -23.48 20.16 -16.23
C THR A 79 -22.11 20.15 -15.56
N VAL A 80 -21.82 21.19 -14.77
CA VAL A 80 -20.68 21.21 -13.84
C VAL A 80 -21.01 20.26 -12.68
N THR A 81 -20.56 19.03 -12.83
CA THR A 81 -20.76 17.97 -11.84
C THR A 81 -19.69 18.12 -10.75
N MET A 82 -19.99 18.91 -9.73
CA MET A 82 -19.17 19.00 -8.52
C MET A 82 -19.46 17.79 -7.64
N THR A 83 -18.76 16.69 -7.90
CA THR A 83 -18.73 15.51 -7.01
C THR A 83 -17.81 15.78 -5.81
N VAL A 84 -18.14 15.24 -4.63
CA VAL A 84 -17.32 15.31 -3.40
C VAL A 84 -15.88 14.81 -3.64
N GLN A 85 -15.68 13.96 -4.65
CA GLN A 85 -14.37 13.51 -5.12
C GLN A 85 -13.53 14.58 -5.81
N ASN A 86 -14.11 15.51 -6.57
CA ASN A 86 -13.32 16.56 -7.21
C ASN A 86 -12.73 17.53 -6.18
N ILE A 87 -13.44 17.79 -5.06
CA ILE A 87 -12.93 18.62 -3.96
C ILE A 87 -11.85 17.86 -3.17
N LEU A 88 -12.05 16.56 -2.95
CA LEU A 88 -11.13 15.75 -2.14
C LEU A 88 -9.86 15.33 -2.90
N ASP A 89 -9.95 15.00 -4.19
CA ASP A 89 -8.80 14.72 -5.06
C ASP A 89 -8.04 16.00 -5.45
N GLN A 90 -8.68 17.17 -5.45
CA GLN A 90 -7.99 18.47 -5.53
C GLN A 90 -7.17 18.78 -4.27
N LEU A 91 -7.60 18.30 -3.09
CA LEU A 91 -6.86 18.47 -1.83
C LEU A 91 -5.78 17.39 -1.64
N CYS A 92 -6.05 16.13 -1.99
CA CYS A 92 -5.06 15.04 -1.97
C CYS A 92 -5.52 13.84 -2.84
N PRO A 93 -4.81 13.51 -3.96
CA PRO A 93 -5.20 12.40 -4.82
C PRO A 93 -5.11 11.06 -4.08
N GLY A 94 -6.21 10.29 -4.04
CA GLY A 94 -6.22 8.93 -3.51
C GLY A 94 -6.55 8.78 -2.02
N LEU A 95 -7.17 9.79 -1.39
CA LEU A 95 -7.61 9.71 0.01
C LEU A 95 -8.62 8.56 0.25
N LEU A 96 -9.52 8.29 -0.69
CA LEU A 96 -10.48 7.18 -0.60
C LEU A 96 -9.78 5.80 -0.64
N ALA A 97 -8.77 5.64 -1.50
CA ALA A 97 -7.96 4.43 -1.57
C ALA A 97 -7.18 4.19 -0.27
N LEU A 98 -6.62 5.25 0.32
CA LEU A 98 -5.96 5.17 1.63
C LEU A 98 -6.94 4.81 2.75
N GLY A 99 -8.14 5.40 2.77
CA GLY A 99 -9.17 5.08 3.76
C GLY A 99 -9.59 3.60 3.74
N LEU A 100 -9.78 3.05 2.54
CA LEU A 100 -10.11 1.63 2.38
C LEU A 100 -8.95 0.71 2.78
N THR A 101 -7.71 1.03 2.41
CA THR A 101 -6.56 0.22 2.85
C THR A 101 -6.34 0.26 4.36
N LEU A 102 -6.52 1.42 5.02
CA LEU A 102 -6.48 1.52 6.48
C LEU A 102 -7.58 0.70 7.16
N LEU A 103 -8.79 0.71 6.60
CA LEU A 103 -9.90 -0.12 7.08
C LEU A 103 -9.56 -1.61 6.98
N MET A 104 -8.99 -2.05 5.85
CA MET A 104 -8.55 -3.44 5.66
C MET A 104 -7.42 -3.83 6.62
N VAL A 105 -6.42 -2.96 6.85
CA VAL A 105 -5.35 -3.21 7.83
C VAL A 105 -5.93 -3.31 9.24
N ARG A 106 -6.92 -2.48 9.58
CA ARG A 106 -7.59 -2.54 10.89
C ARG A 106 -8.38 -3.83 11.08
N LEU A 107 -9.04 -4.34 10.03
CA LEU A 107 -9.71 -5.64 10.03
C LEU A 107 -8.71 -6.81 10.10
N LEU A 108 -7.56 -6.71 9.42
CA LEU A 108 -6.50 -7.72 9.49
C LEU A 108 -5.87 -7.78 10.89
N ASN A 109 -5.68 -6.63 11.55
CA ASN A 109 -5.23 -6.56 12.95
C ASN A 109 -6.23 -7.17 13.94
N LYS A 110 -7.51 -7.32 13.54
CA LYS A 110 -8.51 -8.09 14.29
C LYS A 110 -8.47 -9.60 14.02
N LYS A 111 -7.41 -10.10 13.36
CA LYS A 111 -7.23 -11.52 12.98
C LYS A 111 -8.34 -12.07 12.07
N VAL A 112 -9.00 -11.20 11.30
CA VAL A 112 -9.96 -11.66 10.29
C VAL A 112 -9.22 -12.41 9.20
N ASN A 113 -9.77 -13.54 8.75
CA ASN A 113 -9.15 -14.36 7.74
C ASN A 113 -9.02 -13.58 6.40
N PRO A 114 -7.84 -13.52 5.76
CA PRO A 114 -7.65 -12.81 4.49
C PRO A 114 -8.61 -13.25 3.39
N VAL A 115 -8.99 -14.53 3.38
CA VAL A 115 -9.98 -15.08 2.44
C VAL A 115 -11.34 -14.39 2.61
N TRP A 116 -11.80 -14.22 3.86
CA TRP A 116 -13.05 -13.50 4.15
C TRP A 116 -12.98 -12.01 3.79
N LEU A 117 -11.81 -11.39 3.97
CA LEU A 117 -11.56 -10.02 3.52
C LEU A 117 -11.69 -9.87 2.00
N ILE A 118 -11.16 -10.83 1.23
CA ILE A 118 -11.29 -10.84 -0.23
C ILE A 118 -12.76 -10.98 -0.63
N PHE A 119 -13.49 -11.93 -0.03
CA PHE A 119 -14.93 -12.08 -0.29
C PHE A 119 -15.75 -10.84 0.08
N ALA A 120 -15.42 -10.18 1.20
CA ALA A 120 -16.04 -8.93 1.59
C ALA A 120 -15.75 -7.81 0.57
N LEU A 121 -14.53 -7.75 0.02
CA LEU A 121 -14.16 -6.78 -1.01
C LEU A 121 -14.92 -7.02 -2.32
N PHE A 122 -15.07 -8.28 -2.73
CA PHE A 122 -15.89 -8.66 -3.89
C PHE A 122 -17.36 -8.30 -3.68
N GLY A 123 -17.91 -8.62 -2.51
CA GLY A 123 -19.29 -8.24 -2.16
C GLY A 123 -19.48 -6.72 -2.17
N LEU A 124 -18.56 -5.98 -1.56
CA LEU A 124 -18.57 -4.51 -1.56
C LEU A 124 -18.46 -3.94 -2.98
N GLY A 125 -17.67 -4.55 -3.86
CA GLY A 125 -17.55 -4.14 -5.26
C GLY A 125 -18.83 -4.35 -6.06
N ILE A 126 -19.48 -5.51 -5.92
CA ILE A 126 -20.73 -5.84 -6.61
C ILE A 126 -21.88 -4.95 -6.11
N ILE A 127 -22.00 -4.79 -4.79
CA ILE A 127 -23.02 -3.94 -4.17
C ILE A 127 -22.75 -2.46 -4.51
N GLY A 128 -21.49 -2.03 -4.49
CA GLY A 128 -21.08 -0.67 -4.85
C GLY A 128 -21.39 -0.32 -6.31
N ASN A 129 -21.19 -1.26 -7.23
CA ASN A 129 -21.57 -1.10 -8.64
C ASN A 129 -23.08 -1.13 -8.84
N ALA A 130 -23.79 -2.04 -8.17
CA ALA A 130 -25.25 -2.12 -8.25
C ALA A 130 -25.96 -0.88 -7.67
N LEU A 131 -25.38 -0.25 -6.65
CA LEU A 131 -25.86 1.00 -6.05
C LEU A 131 -25.43 2.26 -6.83
N GLY A 132 -24.60 2.12 -7.88
CA GLY A 132 -24.10 3.24 -8.69
C GLY A 132 -23.02 4.09 -7.99
N PHE A 133 -22.45 3.60 -6.88
CA PHE A 133 -21.38 4.28 -6.13
C PHE A 133 -19.99 3.95 -6.67
N LEU A 134 -19.78 2.80 -7.34
CA LEU A 134 -18.47 2.28 -7.76
C LEU A 134 -18.51 1.84 -9.24
N SER A 135 -17.55 2.21 -10.09
CA SER A 135 -17.43 1.69 -11.47
C SER A 135 -15.98 1.60 -11.92
#